data_AF-A0A354IWU0-F1
#
_entry.id   AF-A0A354IWU0-F1
#
_cell.length_a   1.000
_cell.length_b   1.000
_cell.length_c   1.000
_cell.angle_alpha   90.00
_cell.angle_beta   90.00
_cell.angle_gamma   90.00
#
_symmetry.space_group_name_H-M   'P 1'
#
loop_
_entity.id
_entity.type
_entity.pdbx_description
1 polymer ?
#
loop_
_entity_poly.entity_id
_entity_poly.type
_entity_poly.pdbx_seq_one_letter_code
_entity_poly.pdbx_strand_id
1 'polypeptide(L)' 'MEDVETRPEAQSEAQARVVRTDLRTRDLVNQAVASVPTLGLQRAAEFLAAMNVPAEIAVRTLVYPHRRRRG' A
#
# COMPACT_ATOMS: atom_id res chain seq x y z
N MET A 1 14.50 10.60 -31.27
CA MET A 1 14.94 9.47 -30.42
C MET A 1 15.59 10.12 -29.23
N GLU A 2 14.78 10.40 -28.21
CA GLU A 2 15.29 10.81 -26.90
C GLU A 2 14.67 9.84 -25.91
N ASP A 3 15.56 9.00 -25.42
CA ASP A 3 15.34 7.85 -24.57
C ASP A 3 15.31 8.28 -23.10
N VAL A 4 14.42 7.63 -22.36
CA VAL A 4 14.58 7.26 -20.94
C VAL A 4 14.53 8.41 -19.93
N GLU A 5 13.32 8.67 -19.41
CA GLU A 5 13.16 9.18 -18.05
C GLU A 5 12.78 8.02 -17.12
N THR A 6 13.81 7.34 -16.64
CA THR A 6 13.75 6.46 -15.48
C THR A 6 13.43 7.26 -14.21
N ARG A 7 12.34 6.91 -13.52
CA ARG A 7 12.32 6.37 -12.13
C ARG A 7 10.91 6.53 -11.54
N PRO A 8 10.30 5.47 -10.99
CA PRO A 8 9.03 5.60 -10.31
C PRO A 8 9.23 6.48 -9.08
N GLU A 9 8.27 7.38 -8.92
CA GLU A 9 8.25 8.46 -7.93
C GLU A 9 8.59 7.94 -6.53
N ALA A 10 9.77 8.34 -6.07
CA ALA A 10 10.18 8.30 -4.68
C ALA A 10 9.32 9.30 -3.88
N GLN A 11 8.07 8.95 -3.62
CA GLN A 11 7.17 9.73 -2.77
C GLN A 11 6.62 8.81 -1.67
N SER A 12 7.38 8.62 -0.59
CA SER A 12 6.83 8.32 0.77
C SER A 12 7.92 8.18 1.85
N GLU A 13 9.01 8.95 1.81
CA GLU A 13 10.01 8.98 2.90
C GLU A 13 9.80 10.10 3.93
N ALA A 14 8.64 10.76 3.95
CA ALA A 14 8.40 11.87 4.87
C ALA A 14 7.15 11.63 5.72
N GLN A 15 7.28 10.80 6.76
CA GLN A 15 7.08 11.21 8.16
C GLN A 15 6.78 10.02 9.06
N ALA A 16 7.80 9.63 9.83
CA ALA A 16 7.67 8.91 11.08
C ALA A 16 7.01 9.78 12.17
N ARG A 17 5.77 10.20 11.92
CA ARG A 17 4.86 10.73 12.93
C ARG A 17 3.64 9.83 12.87
N VAL A 18 3.24 9.25 13.99
CA VAL A 18 2.07 8.37 14.08
C VAL A 18 0.81 9.20 13.81
N VAL A 19 0.58 9.52 12.53
CA VAL A 19 -0.68 10.02 12.01
C VAL A 19 -1.56 8.79 12.02
N ARG A 20 -2.61 8.82 12.85
CA ARG A 20 -3.66 7.81 12.81
C ARG A 20 -4.09 7.69 11.35
N THR A 21 -3.78 6.58 10.70
CA THR A 21 -4.10 6.34 9.30
C THR A 21 -5.56 6.68 9.06
N ASP A 22 -5.83 7.58 8.11
CA ASP A 22 -7.19 8.02 7.78
C ASP A 22 -8.11 6.81 7.56
N LEU A 23 -9.35 6.87 8.07
CA LEU A 23 -10.32 5.78 7.98
C LEU A 23 -10.47 5.28 6.53
N ARG A 24 -10.42 6.20 5.56
CA ARG A 24 -10.46 5.92 4.13
C ARG A 24 -9.33 4.98 3.69
N THR A 25 -8.09 5.26 4.07
CA THR A 25 -6.93 4.43 3.71
C THR A 25 -7.03 3.07 4.37
N ARG A 26 -7.53 3.00 5.61
CA ARG A 26 -7.77 1.74 6.31
C ARG A 26 -8.78 0.86 5.58
N ASP A 27 -9.88 1.45 5.09
CA ASP A 27 -10.93 0.70 4.40
C ASP A 27 -10.47 0.20 3.03
N LEU A 28 -9.69 0.99 2.28
CA LEU A 28 -9.06 0.56 1.03
C LEU A 28 -8.12 -0.63 1.24
N VAL A 29 -7.29 -0.56 2.29
CA VAL A 29 -6.41 -1.67 2.67
C VAL A 29 -7.23 -2.90 3.06
N ASN A 30 -8.30 -2.74 3.83
CA ASN A 30 -9.15 -3.87 4.22
C ASN A 30 -9.84 -4.51 3.01
N GLN A 31 -10.30 -3.71 2.05
CA GLN A 31 -10.88 -4.20 0.79
C GLN A 31 -9.83 -4.95 -0.04
N ALA A 32 -8.62 -4.41 -0.15
CA ALA A 32 -7.52 -5.07 -0.86
C ALA A 32 -7.18 -6.43 -0.21
N VAL A 33 -7.04 -6.49 1.12
CA VAL A 33 -6.78 -7.72 1.88
C VAL A 33 -7.91 -8.74 1.70
N ALA A 34 -9.17 -8.31 1.75
CA ALA A 34 -10.32 -9.18 1.53
C ALA A 34 -10.39 -9.74 0.10
N SER A 35 -9.82 -9.02 -0.88
CA SER A 35 -9.75 -9.43 -2.28
C SER A 35 -8.54 -10.33 -2.60
N VAL A 36 -7.58 -10.49 -1.69
CA VAL A 36 -6.38 -11.32 -1.93
C VAL A 36 -6.72 -12.77 -2.31
N PRO A 37 -7.69 -13.46 -1.66
CA PRO A 37 -8.02 -14.85 -2.02
C PRO A 37 -8.60 -15.01 -3.43
N THR A 38 -9.16 -13.95 -4.01
CA THR A 38 -9.83 -13.99 -5.32
C THR A 38 -8.98 -13.38 -6.44
N LEU A 39 -8.28 -12.28 -6.19
CA LEU A 39 -7.50 -11.53 -7.17
C LEU A 39 -5.99 -11.81 -7.09
N GLY A 40 -5.53 -12.33 -5.96
CA GLY A 40 -4.11 -12.55 -5.69
C GLY A 40 -3.39 -11.30 -5.17
N LEU A 41 -2.19 -11.54 -4.64
CA LEU A 41 -1.39 -10.53 -3.94
C LEU A 41 -0.93 -9.39 -4.87
N GLN A 42 -0.56 -9.73 -6.11
CA GLN A 42 -0.11 -8.76 -7.11
C GLN A 42 -1.21 -7.75 -7.46
N ARG A 43 -2.43 -8.21 -7.72
CA ARG A 43 -3.58 -7.35 -8.02
C ARG A 43 -4.01 -6.49 -6.83
N ALA A 44 -3.92 -7.03 -5.62
CA ALA A 44 -4.18 -6.24 -4.41
C ALA A 44 -3.14 -5.12 -4.24
N ALA A 45 -1.86 -5.37 -4.55
CA ALA A 45 -0.81 -4.35 -4.52
C ALA A 45 -1.02 -3.26 -5.58
N GLU A 46 -1.40 -3.65 -6.81
CA GLU A 46 -1.72 -2.71 -7.89
C GLU A 46 -2.90 -1.81 -7.55
N PHE A 47 -3.96 -2.36 -6.93
CA PHE A 47 -5.11 -1.57 -6.48
C PHE A 47 -4.71 -0.52 -5.44
N LEU A 48 -3.86 -0.88 -4.48
CA LEU A 48 -3.36 0.06 -3.47
C LEU A 48 -2.47 1.14 -4.09
N ALA A 49 -1.62 0.78 -5.05
CA ALA A 49 -0.80 1.72 -5.79
C ALA A 49 -1.65 2.73 -6.59
N ALA A 50 -2.68 2.24 -7.30
CA ALA A 50 -3.61 3.09 -8.06
C ALA A 50 -4.40 4.07 -7.16
N MET A 51 -4.57 3.73 -5.89
CA MET A 51 -5.28 4.55 -4.89
C MET A 51 -4.34 5.46 -4.07
N ASN A 52 -3.08 5.62 -4.48
CA ASN A 52 -2.05 6.40 -3.77
C ASN A 52 -1.79 5.93 -2.33
N VAL A 53 -1.93 4.63 -2.06
CA VAL A 53 -1.55 4.06 -0.75
C VAL A 53 -0.05 3.77 -0.75
N PRO A 54 0.70 4.17 0.30
CA PRO A 54 2.14 3.93 0.37
C PRO A 54 2.50 2.44 0.29
N ALA A 55 3.55 2.13 -0.46
CA ALA A 55 4.04 0.77 -0.65
C ALA A 55 4.42 0.08 0.67
N GLU A 56 4.97 0.82 1.64
CA GLU A 56 5.28 0.30 2.97
C GLU A 56 4.03 -0.26 3.69
N ILE A 57 2.89 0.44 3.55
CA ILE A 57 1.61 0.01 4.14
C ILE A 57 1.07 -1.21 3.41
N ALA A 58 1.13 -1.23 2.07
CA ALA A 58 0.75 -2.37 1.26
C ALA A 58 1.56 -3.63 1.62
N VAL A 59 2.89 -3.54 1.73
CA VAL A 59 3.75 -4.66 2.12
C VAL A 59 3.46 -5.13 3.55
N ARG A 60 3.32 -4.21 4.51
CA ARG A 60 2.95 -4.58 5.90
C ARG A 60 1.61 -5.30 5.98
N THR A 61 0.66 -4.96 5.11
CA THR A 61 -0.71 -5.47 5.20
C THR A 61 -0.90 -6.76 4.40
N LEU A 62 -0.26 -6.88 3.24
CA LEU A 62 -0.37 -8.05 2.37
C LEU A 62 0.63 -9.16 2.72
N VAL A 63 1.86 -8.81 3.10
CA VAL A 63 2.95 -9.77 3.32
C VAL A 63 3.15 -10.10 4.81
N TYR A 64 2.93 -9.12 5.69
CA TYR A 64 3.17 -9.27 7.13
C TYR A 64 1.94 -8.99 7.99
N PRO A 65 0.82 -9.72 7.78
CA PRO A 65 -0.45 -9.45 8.46
C PRO A 65 -0.33 -9.47 9.99
N HIS A 66 0.56 -10.30 10.54
CA HIS A 66 0.80 -10.43 11.99
C HIS A 66 1.53 -9.23 12.62
N ARG A 67 2.09 -8.30 11.83
CA ARG A 67 2.66 -7.04 12.31
C ARG A 67 1.64 -5.91 12.43
N ARG A 68 0.35 -6.16 12.15
CA ARG A 68 -0.73 -5.27 12.61
C ARG A 68 -0.77 -5.34 14.14
N ARG A 69 -0.02 -4.46 14.79
CA ARG A 69 0.00 -4.28 16.25
C ARG A 69 -1.46 -4.13 16.69
N ARG A 70 -1.98 -5.12 17.44
CA ARG A 70 -3.26 -5.01 18.15
C ARG A 70 -3.18 -3.74 18.99
N GLY A 71 -3.88 -2.70 18.55
CA GLY A 71 -4.18 -1.51 19.31
C GLY A 71 -5.61 -1.58 19.77
#